data_AF-A0A1G8HJF9-F1
#
_entry.id   AF-A0A1G8HJF9-F1
#
_cell.length_a   1.000
_cell.length_b   1.000
_cell.length_c   1.000
_cell.angle_alpha   90.00
_cell.angle_beta   90.00
_cell.angle_gamma   90.00
#
_symmetry.space_group_name_H-M   'P 1'
#
loop_
_entity.id
_entity.type
_entity.pdbx_description
1 polymer ?
#
loop_
_entity_poly.entity_id
_entity_poly.type
_entity_poly.pdbx_seq_one_letter_code
_entity_poly.pdbx_strand_id
1 'polypeptide(L)'
;ESVVLMSGQDTQWSSGGQWRLHTGQAIGMLGGAVKAGEGDAGMQLIAAQGIIDAQAQGDTLRLQARDEVSVISANAHVDWAAAKSIRLSTADGANITIEGGNITIQCPGKITVFAGKKSFIGPTRAPYVMPPLPSSTCKSCILSAMQQGAAGVLR
;
A
#
# COMPACT_ATOMS: atom_id res chain seq x y z
N GLU A 1 7.32 39.71 -30.87
CA GLU A 1 8.06 39.01 -31.94
C GLU A 1 8.13 37.53 -31.60
N SER A 2 8.02 36.63 -32.57
CA SER A 2 8.02 35.19 -32.33
C SER A 2 8.93 34.48 -33.33
N VAL A 3 9.60 33.42 -32.89
CA VAL A 3 10.39 32.52 -33.73
C VAL A 3 9.71 31.16 -33.72
N VAL A 4 9.43 30.60 -34.89
CA VAL A 4 8.80 29.28 -35.05
C VAL A 4 9.76 28.38 -35.81
N LEU A 5 10.10 27.24 -35.23
CA LEU A 5 10.85 26.16 -35.86
C LEU A 5 9.90 24.97 -36.04
N MET A 6 9.74 24.49 -37.27
CA MET A 6 8.88 23.36 -37.62
C MET A 6 9.67 22.35 -38.45
N SER A 7 9.57 21.06 -38.11
CA SER A 7 10.12 19.96 -38.89
C SER A 7 9.02 18.97 -39.24
N GLY A 8 9.15 18.29 -40.38
CA GLY A 8 8.17 17.32 -40.87
C GLY A 8 8.23 15.95 -40.21
N GLN A 9 9.40 15.55 -39.71
CA GLN A 9 9.56 14.29 -38.96
C GLN A 9 10.21 14.57 -37.60
N ASP A 10 11.49 14.94 -37.58
CA ASP A 10 12.24 15.09 -36.32
C ASP A 10 13.02 16.41 -36.26
N THR A 11 13.20 16.96 -35.07
CA THR A 11 14.16 18.04 -34.78
C THR A 11 15.09 17.58 -33.68
N GLN A 12 16.38 17.48 -33.99
CA GLN A 12 17.40 17.11 -33.02
C GLN A 12 18.27 18.32 -32.69
N TRP A 13 18.55 18.47 -31.40
CA TRP A 13 19.41 19.50 -30.85
C TRP A 13 20.53 18.85 -30.04
N SER A 14 21.77 19.01 -30.48
CA SER A 14 22.96 18.48 -29.81
C SER A 14 23.93 19.63 -29.46
N SER A 15 24.55 19.57 -28.28
CA SER A 15 25.62 20.48 -27.88
C SER A 15 26.71 19.67 -27.20
N GLY A 16 27.98 20.00 -27.48
CA GLY A 16 29.12 19.46 -26.73
C GLY A 16 29.30 20.08 -25.34
N GLY A 17 28.49 21.08 -24.99
CA GLY A 17 28.50 21.77 -23.71
C GLY A 17 27.11 21.78 -23.05
N GLN A 18 26.72 22.92 -22.48
CA GLN A 18 25.47 23.05 -21.71
C GLN A 18 24.33 23.62 -22.56
N TRP A 19 23.13 23.04 -22.44
CA TRP A 19 21.87 23.63 -22.92
C TRP A 19 21.23 24.44 -21.81
N ARG A 20 20.84 25.69 -22.10
CA ARG A 20 20.11 26.55 -21.16
C ARG A 20 18.92 27.18 -21.86
N LEU A 21 17.73 26.94 -21.33
CA LEU A 21 16.48 27.52 -21.79
C LEU A 21 15.88 28.33 -20.63
N HIS A 22 15.65 29.63 -20.88
CA HIS A 22 15.00 30.52 -19.93
C HIS A 22 13.74 31.08 -20.59
N THR A 23 12.61 31.00 -19.91
CA THR A 23 11.34 31.60 -20.35
C THR A 23 10.88 32.66 -19.38
N GLY A 24 10.30 33.74 -19.90
CA GLY A 24 9.64 34.75 -19.05
C GLY A 24 8.27 34.30 -18.52
N GLN A 25 7.75 33.18 -19.04
CA GLN A 25 6.46 32.58 -18.69
C GLN A 25 6.62 31.05 -18.64
N ALA A 26 5.68 30.29 -19.21
CA ALA A 26 5.65 28.84 -19.18
C ALA A 26 6.47 28.19 -20.31
N ILE A 27 6.97 26.98 -20.05
CA ILE A 27 7.45 26.03 -21.05
C ILE A 27 6.38 24.94 -21.18
N GLY A 28 5.85 24.75 -22.38
CA GLY A 28 4.98 23.61 -22.70
C GLY A 28 5.73 22.61 -23.59
N MET A 29 5.78 21.35 -23.18
CA MET A 29 6.32 20.26 -23.99
C MET A 29 5.28 19.15 -24.12
N LEU A 30 5.03 18.70 -25.34
CA LEU A 30 4.17 17.55 -25.66
C LEU A 30 5.02 16.57 -26.47
N GLY A 31 5.34 15.41 -25.91
CA GLY A 31 6.18 14.41 -26.55
C GLY A 31 6.04 13.02 -25.92
N GLY A 32 6.07 11.98 -26.74
CA GLY A 32 6.02 10.57 -26.32
C GLY A 32 7.35 10.09 -25.74
N ALA A 33 7.29 9.16 -24.78
CA ALA A 33 8.43 8.73 -23.97
C ALA A 33 9.59 8.15 -24.81
N VAL A 34 10.74 8.82 -24.79
CA VAL A 34 12.02 8.28 -25.25
C VAL A 34 12.72 7.57 -24.09
N LYS A 35 13.09 6.31 -24.34
CA LYS A 35 13.83 5.45 -23.41
C LYS A 35 15.22 6.06 -23.18
N ALA A 36 15.55 6.41 -21.95
CA ALA A 36 16.87 6.91 -21.59
C ALA A 36 17.92 5.78 -21.73
N GLY A 37 19.02 6.06 -22.42
CA GLY A 37 20.17 5.16 -22.57
C GLY A 37 21.09 5.14 -21.35
N GLU A 38 22.09 4.25 -21.36
CA GLU A 38 23.05 4.07 -20.27
C GLU A 38 24.12 5.18 -20.22
N GLY A 39 24.28 5.77 -19.04
CA GLY A 39 25.30 6.75 -18.70
C GLY A 39 25.05 7.32 -17.31
N ASP A 40 26.11 7.78 -16.63
CA ASP A 40 26.08 8.33 -15.27
C ASP A 40 25.45 9.74 -15.28
N ALA A 41 24.14 9.79 -15.54
CA ALA A 41 23.35 11.01 -15.69
C ALA A 41 22.23 11.05 -14.64
N GLY A 42 22.31 12.03 -13.74
CA GLY A 42 21.24 12.33 -12.78
C GLY A 42 20.21 13.30 -13.33
N MET A 43 18.99 13.28 -12.78
CA MET A 43 17.94 14.25 -13.07
C MET A 43 17.56 14.99 -11.79
N GLN A 44 17.50 16.32 -11.86
CA GLN A 44 17.00 17.17 -10.78
C GLN A 44 15.87 18.05 -11.33
N LEU A 45 14.70 17.95 -10.71
CA LEU A 45 13.52 18.76 -11.04
C LEU A 45 13.17 19.60 -9.81
N ILE A 46 13.36 20.92 -9.90
CA ILE A 46 13.10 21.87 -8.81
C ILE A 46 12.13 22.94 -9.30
N ALA A 47 11.08 23.20 -8.53
CA ALA A 47 10.26 24.39 -8.66
C ALA A 47 10.62 25.36 -7.52
N ALA A 48 11.11 26.54 -7.85
CA ALA A 48 11.44 27.56 -6.85
C ALA A 48 10.19 28.13 -6.16
N GLN A 49 9.07 28.17 -6.88
CA GLN A 49 7.76 28.59 -6.38
C GLN A 49 6.66 27.86 -7.14
N GLY A 50 5.55 27.56 -6.44
CA GLY A 50 4.42 26.82 -7.02
C GLY A 50 4.50 25.31 -6.78
N ILE A 51 3.56 24.58 -7.38
CA ILE A 51 3.43 23.13 -7.22
C ILE A 51 4.18 22.38 -8.33
N ILE A 52 4.74 21.23 -7.98
CA ILE A 52 5.12 20.21 -8.96
C ILE A 52 3.99 19.17 -8.95
N ASP A 53 3.33 19.01 -10.08
CA ASP A 53 2.26 18.02 -10.26
C ASP A 53 2.68 17.00 -11.33
N ALA A 54 2.69 15.72 -10.96
CA ALA A 54 3.09 14.61 -11.81
C ALA A 54 1.95 13.60 -11.87
N GLN A 55 1.35 13.45 -13.06
CA GLN A 55 0.17 12.60 -13.26
C GLN A 55 0.34 11.66 -14.44
N ALA A 56 -0.12 10.43 -14.28
CA ALA A 56 -0.37 9.51 -15.38
C ALA A 56 -1.89 9.32 -15.50
N GLN A 57 -2.52 10.05 -16.43
CA GLN A 57 -3.99 10.07 -16.57
C GLN A 57 -4.53 8.89 -17.38
N GLY A 58 -3.72 8.34 -18.28
CA GLY A 58 -4.11 7.21 -19.13
C GLY A 58 -3.59 5.85 -18.68
N ASP A 59 -2.59 5.82 -17.78
CA ASP A 59 -1.95 4.57 -17.35
C ASP A 59 -1.23 4.76 -16.00
N THR A 60 -0.26 3.90 -15.71
CA THR A 60 0.40 3.71 -14.42
C THR A 60 1.60 4.62 -14.26
N LEU A 61 1.68 5.33 -13.14
CA LEU A 61 2.89 6.01 -12.70
C LEU A 61 3.75 5.06 -11.85
N ARG A 62 5.00 4.82 -12.25
CA ARG A 62 5.98 4.00 -11.51
C ARG A 62 7.16 4.85 -11.05
N LEU A 63 7.45 4.83 -9.76
CA LEU A 63 8.64 5.44 -9.15
C LEU A 63 9.45 4.34 -8.47
N GLN A 64 10.66 4.09 -8.95
CA GLN A 64 11.55 3.03 -8.48
C GLN A 64 12.98 3.54 -8.42
N ALA A 65 13.73 3.12 -7.40
CA ALA A 65 15.15 3.41 -7.24
C ALA A 65 15.90 2.12 -6.89
N ARG A 66 17.18 2.06 -7.25
CA ARG A 66 18.07 0.95 -6.86
C ARG A 66 18.34 0.94 -5.36
N ASP A 67 18.58 2.13 -4.80
CA ASP A 67 19.08 2.28 -3.44
C ASP A 67 17.96 2.78 -2.49
N GLU A 68 17.56 4.06 -2.58
CA GLU A 68 16.56 4.65 -1.68
C GLU A 68 15.52 5.52 -2.42
N VAL A 69 14.27 5.47 -1.95
CA VAL A 69 13.23 6.45 -2.26
C VAL A 69 12.82 7.15 -0.97
N SER A 70 13.05 8.46 -0.88
CA SER A 70 12.70 9.28 0.29
C SER A 70 11.65 10.33 -0.08
N VAL A 71 10.55 10.38 0.69
CA VAL A 71 9.46 11.34 0.51
C VAL A 71 9.32 12.11 1.82
N ILE A 72 9.63 13.41 1.78
CA ILE A 72 9.71 14.26 2.97
C ILE A 72 8.90 15.54 2.74
N SER A 73 8.05 15.89 3.72
CA SER A 73 7.41 17.19 3.81
C SER A 73 8.10 18.01 4.90
N ALA A 74 8.63 19.19 4.54
CA ALA A 74 9.38 20.00 5.48
C ALA A 74 8.50 20.67 6.55
N ASN A 75 7.27 21.05 6.18
CA ASN A 75 6.42 21.92 7.00
C ASN A 75 5.02 21.35 7.29
N ALA A 76 4.59 20.30 6.58
CA ALA A 76 3.22 19.81 6.64
C ALA A 76 3.19 18.27 6.72
N HIS A 77 2.34 17.62 5.92
CA HIS A 77 2.14 16.17 5.92
C HIS A 77 2.40 15.59 4.52
N VAL A 78 2.39 14.26 4.46
CA VAL A 78 2.42 13.47 3.22
C VAL A 78 1.14 12.64 3.19
N ASP A 79 0.28 12.90 2.20
CA ASP A 79 -1.00 12.21 2.05
C ASP A 79 -0.93 11.11 0.98
N TRP A 80 -1.48 9.94 1.32
CA TRP A 80 -1.63 8.82 0.41
C TRP A 80 -3.11 8.47 0.30
N ALA A 81 -3.67 8.62 -0.90
CA ALA A 81 -5.05 8.29 -1.19
C ALA A 81 -5.12 7.37 -2.41
N ALA A 82 -5.90 6.30 -2.30
CA ALA A 82 -6.14 5.36 -3.39
C ALA A 82 -7.59 4.92 -3.42
N ALA A 83 -8.15 4.74 -4.61
CA ALA A 83 -9.54 4.30 -4.77
C ALA A 83 -9.75 2.80 -4.42
N LYS A 84 -8.70 1.98 -4.56
CA LYS A 84 -8.79 0.52 -4.34
C LYS A 84 -8.03 0.08 -3.09
N SER A 85 -6.71 0.26 -3.08
CA SER A 85 -5.90 -0.14 -1.93
C SER A 85 -4.56 0.59 -1.87
N ILE A 86 -4.02 0.68 -0.65
CA ILE A 86 -2.65 1.12 -0.34
C ILE A 86 -1.92 -0.05 0.29
N ARG A 87 -0.73 -0.40 -0.21
CA ARG A 87 0.07 -1.53 0.26
C ARG A 87 1.52 -1.10 0.51
N LEU A 88 2.02 -1.39 1.70
CA LEU A 88 3.41 -1.19 2.10
C LEU A 88 3.97 -2.56 2.42
N SER A 89 4.89 -3.06 1.61
CA SER A 89 5.42 -4.43 1.72
C SER A 89 6.94 -4.42 1.74
N THR A 90 7.52 -5.30 2.55
CA THR A 90 8.96 -5.58 2.54
C THR A 90 9.25 -6.89 1.81
N ALA A 91 10.49 -7.06 1.35
CA ALA A 91 10.96 -8.30 0.72
C ALA A 91 10.80 -9.50 1.67
N ASP A 92 10.98 -9.28 2.97
CA ASP A 92 10.84 -10.30 4.02
C ASP A 92 9.39 -10.65 4.37
N GLY A 93 8.41 -10.12 3.64
CA GLY A 93 7.00 -10.50 3.75
C GLY A 93 6.21 -9.76 4.84
N ALA A 94 6.75 -8.72 5.46
CA ALA A 94 5.96 -7.82 6.29
C ALA A 94 5.10 -6.93 5.37
N ASN A 95 3.82 -6.78 5.68
CA ASN A 95 2.92 -5.90 4.94
C ASN A 95 1.93 -5.14 5.82
N ILE A 96 1.56 -3.96 5.32
CA ILE A 96 0.43 -3.16 5.80
C ILE A 96 -0.44 -2.86 4.58
N THR A 97 -1.69 -3.31 4.62
CA THR A 97 -2.65 -3.15 3.53
C THR A 97 -3.89 -2.40 4.03
N ILE A 98 -4.28 -1.34 3.33
CA ILE A 98 -5.53 -0.60 3.53
C ILE A 98 -6.43 -0.90 2.33
N GLU A 99 -7.52 -1.63 2.56
CA GLU A 99 -8.43 -2.07 1.49
C GLU A 99 -9.84 -2.30 2.05
N GLY A 100 -10.88 -1.86 1.32
CA GLY A 100 -12.28 -2.11 1.69
C GLY A 100 -12.69 -1.58 3.07
N GLY A 101 -12.07 -0.49 3.54
CA GLY A 101 -12.29 0.08 4.87
C GLY A 101 -11.57 -0.64 6.02
N ASN A 102 -10.84 -1.71 5.74
CA ASN A 102 -10.06 -2.46 6.72
C ASN A 102 -8.58 -2.12 6.63
N ILE A 103 -7.89 -2.25 7.78
CA ILE A 103 -6.43 -2.18 7.89
C ILE A 103 -5.94 -3.56 8.29
N THR A 104 -5.12 -4.17 7.42
CA THR A 104 -4.54 -5.50 7.63
C THR A 104 -3.04 -5.35 7.82
N ILE A 105 -2.52 -5.84 8.95
CA ILE A 105 -1.09 -5.86 9.26
C ILE A 105 -0.67 -7.32 9.31
N GLN A 106 0.25 -7.72 8.44
CA GLN A 106 0.77 -9.09 8.39
C GLN A 106 2.29 -9.06 8.48
N CYS A 107 2.87 -9.95 9.27
CA CYS A 107 4.30 -10.21 9.22
C CYS A 107 4.58 -11.66 9.65
N PRO A 108 5.63 -12.29 9.11
CA PRO A 108 6.03 -13.63 9.56
C PRO A 108 6.62 -13.60 10.99
N GLY A 109 7.15 -12.46 11.41
CA GLY A 109 7.72 -12.25 12.74
C GLY A 109 6.71 -11.75 13.77
N LYS A 110 7.24 -11.08 14.80
CA LYS A 110 6.44 -10.52 15.90
C LYS A 110 5.99 -9.10 15.61
N ILE A 111 4.69 -8.83 15.73
CA ILE A 111 4.15 -7.47 15.79
C ILE A 111 4.39 -6.90 17.20
N THR A 112 5.20 -5.85 17.30
CA THR A 112 5.47 -5.18 18.58
C THR A 112 4.71 -3.85 18.63
N VAL A 113 3.80 -3.70 19.60
CA VAL A 113 2.95 -2.52 19.75
C VAL A 113 3.25 -1.82 21.08
N PHE A 114 3.86 -0.63 21.00
CA PHE A 114 4.08 0.25 22.16
C PHE A 114 2.84 1.14 22.34
N ALA A 115 1.96 0.78 23.28
CA ALA A 115 0.73 1.52 23.56
C ALA A 115 0.38 1.52 25.05
N GLY A 116 0.04 2.70 25.58
CA GLY A 116 -0.36 2.92 26.98
C GLY A 116 -1.76 2.39 27.33
N LYS A 117 -2.63 2.21 26.32
CA LYS A 117 -3.92 1.50 26.45
C LYS A 117 -4.13 0.62 25.23
N LYS A 118 -4.59 -0.60 25.45
CA LYS A 118 -4.96 -1.56 24.42
C LYS A 118 -6.36 -2.08 24.75
N SER A 119 -7.35 -1.72 23.95
CA SER A 119 -8.73 -2.19 24.14
C SER A 119 -9.05 -3.20 23.05
N PHE A 120 -8.83 -4.48 23.35
CA PHE A 120 -9.37 -5.57 22.54
C PHE A 120 -10.75 -5.89 23.10
N ILE A 121 -11.78 -5.40 22.42
CA ILE A 121 -13.16 -5.71 22.80
C ILE A 121 -13.34 -7.20 22.53
N GLY A 122 -13.65 -7.97 23.58
CA GLY A 122 -13.66 -9.42 23.53
C GLY A 122 -14.63 -9.97 22.46
N PRO A 123 -14.45 -11.22 22.05
CA PRO A 123 -15.35 -11.87 21.12
C PRO A 123 -16.78 -11.83 21.67
N THR A 124 -17.77 -11.56 20.80
CA THR A 124 -19.18 -11.83 21.10
C THR A 124 -19.30 -13.28 21.56
N ARG A 125 -19.61 -13.50 22.84
CA ARG A 125 -19.95 -14.82 23.37
C ARG A 125 -21.24 -15.26 22.69
N ALA A 126 -21.16 -16.13 21.70
CA ALA A 126 -22.32 -16.91 21.29
C ALA A 126 -22.59 -17.90 22.45
N PRO A 127 -23.75 -17.82 23.13
CA PRO A 127 -24.06 -18.80 24.17
C PRO A 127 -24.16 -20.17 23.51
N TYR A 128 -23.19 -21.05 23.79
CA TYR A 128 -23.35 -22.47 23.50
C TYR A 128 -24.37 -23.01 24.50
N VAL A 129 -25.60 -23.26 24.03
CA VAL A 129 -26.64 -23.86 24.85
C VAL A 129 -26.22 -25.29 25.12
N MET A 130 -25.77 -25.54 26.35
CA MET A 130 -25.47 -26.89 26.80
C MET A 130 -26.76 -27.72 26.69
N PRO A 131 -26.75 -28.88 26.01
CA PRO A 131 -27.91 -29.76 25.98
C PRO A 131 -28.31 -30.13 27.41
N PRO A 132 -29.60 -30.06 27.78
CA PRO A 132 -30.03 -30.46 29.11
C PRO A 132 -29.66 -31.92 29.35
N LEU A 133 -28.97 -32.18 30.47
CA LEU A 133 -28.73 -33.54 30.92
C LEU A 133 -30.09 -34.24 31.16
N PRO A 134 -30.29 -35.48 30.71
CA PRO A 134 -31.54 -36.18 30.92
C PRO A 134 -31.78 -36.38 32.42
N SER A 135 -32.89 -35.81 32.93
CA SER A 135 -33.26 -35.81 34.35
C SER A 135 -33.93 -37.11 34.82
N SER A 136 -34.10 -38.09 33.92
CA SER A 136 -34.61 -39.41 34.27
C SER A 136 -33.46 -40.40 34.37
N THR A 137 -33.19 -40.87 35.58
CA THR A 137 -32.21 -41.92 35.91
C THR A 137 -32.70 -43.27 35.40
N CYS A 138 -32.83 -43.41 34.09
CA CYS A 138 -33.10 -44.70 33.48
C CYS A 138 -31.78 -45.49 33.47
N LYS A 139 -31.70 -46.55 34.30
CA LYS A 139 -30.50 -47.38 34.42
C LYS A 139 -30.04 -47.95 33.07
N SER A 140 -30.97 -48.30 32.18
CA SER A 140 -30.64 -48.74 30.83
C SER A 140 -30.09 -47.62 29.96
N CYS A 141 -30.60 -46.38 30.09
CA CYS A 141 -30.07 -45.23 29.35
C CYS A 141 -28.63 -44.89 29.75
N ILE A 142 -28.28 -44.99 31.03
CA ILE A 142 -26.88 -44.79 31.49
C ILE A 142 -25.97 -45.90 30.94
N LEU A 143 -26.41 -47.17 30.99
CA LEU A 143 -25.63 -48.30 30.46
C LEU A 143 -25.40 -48.20 28.95
N SER A 144 -26.42 -47.81 28.18
CA SER A 144 -26.30 -47.58 26.75
C SER A 144 -25.42 -46.36 26.43
N ALA A 145 -25.51 -45.29 27.23
CA ALA A 145 -24.65 -44.11 27.08
C ALA A 145 -23.18 -44.40 27.43
N MET A 146 -22.92 -45.29 28.40
CA MET A 146 -21.57 -45.79 28.71
C MET A 146 -21.00 -46.63 27.57
N GLN A 147 -21.81 -47.49 26.96
CA GLN A 147 -21.40 -48.29 25.79
C GLN A 147 -21.15 -47.43 24.55
N GLN A 148 -21.90 -46.34 24.39
CA GLN A 148 -21.79 -45.41 23.26
C GLN A 148 -20.76 -44.29 23.48
N GLY A 149 -20.06 -44.27 24.64
CA GLY A 149 -18.99 -43.32 24.91
C GLY A 149 -19.46 -41.86 25.04
N ALA A 150 -20.68 -41.62 25.53
CA ALA A 150 -21.23 -40.28 25.66
C ALA A 150 -20.50 -39.47 26.75
N ALA A 151 -20.09 -38.24 26.41
CA ALA A 151 -19.42 -37.33 27.33
C ALA A 151 -20.36 -36.91 28.48
N GLY A 152 -19.95 -37.15 29.73
CA GLY A 152 -20.70 -36.78 30.94
C GLY A 152 -21.06 -37.93 31.87
N VAL A 153 -20.79 -39.18 31.49
CA VAL A 153 -20.91 -40.33 32.42
C VAL A 153 -19.60 -40.50 33.18
N LEU A 154 -19.58 -40.06 34.44
CA LEU A 154 -18.46 -40.33 35.34
C LEU A 154 -18.38 -41.84 35.59
N ARG A 155 -17.17 -42.39 35.44
CA ARG A 155 -16.83 -43.79 35.69
C ARG A 155 -17.12 -44.22 37.11
#